data_AF-A0A833YNG5-F1
#
_entry.id   AF-A0A833YNG5-F1
#
_cell.length_a   1.000
_cell.length_b   1.000
_cell.length_c   1.000
_cell.angle_alpha   90.00
_cell.angle_beta   90.00
_cell.angle_gamma   90.00
#
_symmetry.space_group_name_H-M   'P 1'
#
loop_
_entity.id
_entity.type
_entity.pdbx_description
1 polymer ?
#
loop_
_entity_poly.entity_id
_entity_poly.type
_entity_poly.pdbx_seq_one_letter_code
_entity_poly.pdbx_strand_id
1 'polypeptide(L)'
;MHRIQLPNVENLCNFNELSRIVLEVHEQVRQEQQQQEDRTEDSEGARPPTEKVWEPGDRGAAALKEEPVQFVLPVGVTSRNEDYPRTCRMCFYGTGLIADHGFTSPERTPGVFILFDEDRFGFIWLELKSFSLYSRVQANFRNADAPSAQAFEEMLKNIQSLTS
;
A
#
# COMPACT_ATOMS: atom_id res chain seq x y z
N MET A 1 2.79 -5.88 -7.20
CA MET A 1 1.93 -4.75 -6.82
C MET A 1 0.54 -5.04 -7.36
N HIS A 2 -0.46 -5.21 -6.48
CA HIS A 2 -1.80 -5.65 -6.88
C HIS A 2 -2.74 -4.45 -6.93
N ARG A 3 -3.03 -3.99 -8.14
CA ARG A 3 -4.00 -2.92 -8.37
C ARG A 3 -5.41 -3.46 -8.14
N ILE A 4 -6.19 -2.74 -7.35
CA ILE A 4 -7.61 -3.04 -7.15
C ILE A 4 -8.40 -2.21 -8.16
N GLN A 5 -9.19 -2.88 -8.99
CA GLN A 5 -10.18 -2.18 -9.80
C GLN A 5 -11.34 -1.80 -8.89
N LEU A 6 -11.54 -0.49 -8.72
CA LEU A 6 -12.68 0.01 -7.98
C LEU A 6 -13.96 -0.34 -8.74
N PRO A 7 -14.94 -0.97 -8.07
CA PRO A 7 -16.28 -1.10 -8.63
C PRO A 7 -16.90 0.26 -8.98
N ASN A 8 -18.08 0.26 -9.64
CA ASN A 8 -18.84 1.50 -9.79
C ASN A 8 -19.12 2.15 -8.42
N VAL A 9 -19.51 3.43 -8.41
CA VAL A 9 -19.77 4.19 -7.18
C VAL A 9 -20.78 3.49 -6.25
N GLU A 10 -21.82 2.85 -6.81
CA GLU A 10 -22.83 2.14 -6.03
C GLU A 10 -22.25 0.92 -5.29
N ASN A 11 -21.35 0.19 -5.94
CA ASN A 11 -20.65 -0.96 -5.40
C ASN A 11 -19.54 -0.55 -4.42
N LEU A 12 -18.92 0.63 -4.61
CA LEU A 12 -17.97 1.20 -3.64
C LEU A 12 -18.63 1.57 -2.32
N CYS A 13 -19.88 2.03 -2.36
CA CYS A 13 -20.66 2.27 -1.16
C CYS A 13 -20.95 0.98 -0.36
N ASN A 14 -20.81 -0.21 -0.96
CA ASN A 14 -21.05 -1.48 -0.31
C ASN A 14 -19.76 -2.05 0.32
N PHE A 15 -19.70 -2.02 1.64
CA PHE A 15 -18.55 -2.55 2.40
C PHE A 15 -18.29 -4.04 2.14
N ASN A 16 -19.33 -4.86 1.96
CA ASN A 16 -19.17 -6.30 1.78
C ASN A 16 -18.51 -6.63 0.43
N GLU A 17 -18.85 -5.90 -0.64
CA GLU A 17 -18.20 -6.07 -1.94
C GLU A 17 -16.74 -5.64 -1.90
N LEU A 18 -16.43 -4.50 -1.25
CA LEU A 18 -15.05 -4.08 -1.05
C LEU A 18 -14.26 -5.14 -0.27
N SER A 19 -14.84 -5.65 0.84
CA SER A 19 -14.22 -6.68 1.66
C SER A 19 -13.94 -7.95 0.87
N ARG A 20 -14.88 -8.40 0.05
CA ARG A 20 -14.72 -9.60 -0.78
C ARG A 20 -13.54 -9.44 -1.74
N ILE A 21 -13.49 -8.34 -2.49
CA ILE A 21 -12.42 -8.06 -3.45
C ILE A 21 -11.05 -8.01 -2.76
N VAL A 22 -10.96 -7.32 -1.62
CA VAL A 22 -9.70 -7.18 -0.89
C VAL A 22 -9.20 -8.53 -0.35
N LEU A 23 -10.10 -9.35 0.19
CA LEU A 23 -9.75 -10.68 0.70
C LEU A 23 -9.38 -11.66 -0.41
N GLU A 24 -10.01 -11.58 -1.58
CA GLU A 24 -9.62 -12.36 -2.76
C GLU A 24 -8.19 -12.00 -3.20
N VAL A 25 -7.85 -10.71 -3.26
CA VAL A 25 -6.49 -10.27 -3.58
C VAL A 25 -5.50 -10.66 -2.47
N HIS A 26 -5.89 -10.56 -1.20
CA HIS A 26 -5.07 -10.98 -0.07
C HIS A 26 -4.68 -12.45 -0.17
N GLU A 27 -5.64 -13.32 -0.47
CA GLU A 27 -5.42 -14.75 -0.62
C GLU A 27 -4.52 -15.07 -1.83
N GLN A 28 -4.73 -14.38 -2.96
CA GLN A 28 -3.84 -14.50 -4.11
C GLN A 28 -2.39 -14.12 -3.75
N VAL A 29 -2.20 -12.97 -3.08
CA VAL A 29 -0.88 -12.50 -2.64
C VAL A 29 -0.21 -13.51 -1.71
N ARG A 30 -0.97 -14.09 -0.78
CA ARG A 30 -0.48 -15.12 0.14
C ARG A 30 0.00 -16.37 -0.61
N GLN A 31 -0.75 -16.83 -1.60
CA GLN A 31 -0.38 -17.98 -2.42
C GLN A 31 0.87 -17.72 -3.27
N GLU A 32 1.00 -16.52 -3.84
CA GLU A 32 2.19 -16.12 -4.60
C GLU A 32 3.45 -16.09 -3.72
N GLN A 33 3.35 -15.59 -2.49
CA GLN A 33 4.47 -15.56 -1.54
C GLN A 33 4.90 -16.97 -1.11
N GLN A 34 3.96 -17.86 -0.81
CA GLN A 34 4.28 -19.24 -0.42
C GLN A 34 4.95 -20.03 -1.54
N GLN A 35 4.51 -19.86 -2.80
CA GLN A 35 5.16 -20.51 -3.95
C GLN A 35 6.59 -20.00 -4.18
N GLN A 36 6.87 -18.75 -3.82
CA GLN A 36 8.20 -18.19 -3.94
C GLN A 36 9.13 -18.71 -2.83
N GLU A 37 8.62 -18.89 -1.62
CA GLU A 37 9.35 -19.52 -0.51
C GLU A 37 9.69 -20.98 -0.83
N ASP A 38 8.70 -21.78 -1.28
CA ASP A 38 8.87 -23.20 -1.61
C ASP A 38 9.87 -23.43 -2.77
N ARG A 39 9.87 -22.55 -3.78
CA ARG A 39 10.88 -22.58 -4.86
C ARG A 39 12.28 -22.21 -4.43
N THR A 40 12.43 -21.50 -3.31
CA THR A 40 13.73 -21.09 -2.79
C THR A 40 14.32 -22.17 -1.87
N GLU A 41 13.48 -22.97 -1.21
CA GLU A 41 13.90 -24.11 -0.39
C GLU A 41 14.38 -25.32 -1.22
N ASP A 42 13.86 -25.53 -2.43
CA ASP A 42 14.25 -26.64 -3.33
C ASP A 42 15.50 -26.35 -4.19
N SER A 43 16.21 -25.24 -3.94
CA SER A 43 17.37 -24.80 -4.72
C SER A 43 18.60 -24.45 -3.86
N GLU A 44 18.97 -25.30 -2.91
CA GLU A 44 20.33 -25.30 -2.30
C GLU A 44 21.44 -25.81 -3.24
N GLY A 45 21.29 -25.64 -4.56
CA GLY A 45 22.18 -26.27 -5.54
C GLY A 45 22.21 -25.61 -6.93
N ALA A 46 22.00 -24.31 -7.06
CA ALA A 46 22.30 -23.63 -8.34
C ALA A 46 22.64 -22.15 -8.15
N ARG A 47 23.72 -21.74 -8.83
CA ARG A 47 24.21 -20.36 -9.00
C ARG A 47 23.07 -19.33 -9.13
N PRO A 48 23.21 -18.13 -8.53
CA PRO A 48 22.25 -17.07 -8.78
C PRO A 48 22.25 -16.71 -10.27
N PRO A 49 21.08 -16.62 -10.93
CA PRO A 49 21.00 -15.97 -12.22
C PRO A 49 21.38 -14.50 -12.03
N THR A 50 22.34 -14.05 -12.82
CA THR A 50 22.78 -12.66 -12.90
C THR A 50 21.58 -11.73 -12.92
N GLU A 51 21.53 -10.85 -11.91
CA GLU A 51 20.64 -9.71 -11.85
C GLU A 51 20.66 -9.01 -13.21
N LYS A 52 19.52 -8.98 -13.88
CA LYS A 52 19.34 -8.06 -15.00
C LYS A 52 19.36 -6.66 -14.39
N VAL A 53 20.54 -6.04 -14.44
CA VAL A 53 20.75 -4.62 -14.25
C VAL A 53 19.79 -3.90 -15.18
N TRP A 54 18.76 -3.27 -14.62
CA TRP A 54 17.91 -2.36 -15.35
C TRP A 54 18.67 -1.05 -15.44
N GLU A 55 19.33 -0.84 -16.58
CA GLU A 55 19.79 0.48 -16.99
C GLU A 55 18.59 1.46 -16.96
N PRO A 56 18.76 2.70 -16.49
CA PRO A 56 17.72 3.73 -16.53
C PRO A 56 17.52 4.19 -17.98
N GLY A 57 16.81 3.37 -18.75
CA GLY A 57 16.34 3.71 -20.07
C GLY A 57 15.24 4.74 -19.97
N ASP A 58 15.56 5.95 -20.44
CA ASP A 58 14.72 7.11 -20.74
C ASP A 58 13.46 6.73 -21.56
N ARG A 59 12.51 6.06 -20.91
CA ARG A 59 11.14 5.91 -21.37
C ARG A 59 10.35 6.98 -20.64
N GLY A 60 10.21 8.11 -21.32
CA GLY A 60 9.30 9.18 -20.94
C GLY A 60 8.03 8.60 -20.35
N ALA A 61 7.74 9.03 -19.12
CA ALA A 61 6.53 8.74 -18.40
C ALA A 61 5.35 9.29 -19.21
N ALA A 62 4.89 8.52 -20.19
CA ALA A 62 3.51 8.58 -20.62
C ALA A 62 2.70 8.06 -19.44
N ALA A 63 2.47 8.95 -18.47
CA ALA A 63 1.42 8.79 -17.51
C ALA A 63 0.16 8.49 -18.34
N LEU A 64 -0.31 7.24 -18.28
CA LEU A 64 -1.68 6.93 -18.64
C LEU A 64 -2.51 7.91 -17.81
N LYS A 65 -3.02 8.97 -18.47
CA LYS A 65 -3.95 9.92 -17.87
C LYS A 65 -5.24 9.15 -17.67
N GLU A 66 -5.26 8.36 -16.62
CA GLU A 66 -6.48 7.72 -16.16
C GLU A 66 -7.33 8.81 -15.53
N GLU A 67 -8.52 8.99 -16.10
CA GLU A 67 -9.48 9.96 -15.63
C GLU A 67 -9.87 9.60 -14.18
N PRO A 68 -9.84 10.59 -13.25
CA PRO A 68 -10.27 10.35 -11.88
C PRO A 68 -11.69 9.79 -11.83
N VAL A 69 -11.88 8.73 -11.06
CA VAL A 69 -13.20 8.14 -10.82
C VAL A 69 -13.78 8.69 -9.53
N GLN A 70 -15.11 8.79 -9.46
CA GLN A 70 -15.78 9.22 -8.25
C GLN A 70 -15.52 8.23 -7.10
N PHE A 71 -15.24 8.79 -5.92
CA PHE A 71 -14.91 8.05 -4.71
C PHE A 71 -15.86 8.44 -3.57
N VAL A 72 -16.39 7.42 -2.91
CA VAL A 72 -17.23 7.53 -1.70
C VAL A 72 -16.79 6.43 -0.74
N LEU A 73 -16.73 6.74 0.55
CA LEU A 73 -16.44 5.71 1.55
C LEU A 73 -17.58 4.69 1.63
N PRO A 74 -17.27 3.38 1.76
CA PRO A 74 -18.28 2.37 2.00
C PRO A 74 -19.08 2.65 3.27
N VAL A 75 -20.37 2.32 3.25
CA VAL A 75 -21.25 2.48 4.40
C VAL A 75 -20.71 1.70 5.60
N GLY A 76 -20.64 2.36 6.75
CA GLY A 76 -20.12 1.79 8.00
C GLY A 76 -18.60 1.97 8.19
N VAL A 77 -17.87 2.47 7.19
CA VAL A 77 -16.48 2.90 7.36
C VAL A 77 -16.48 4.29 8.00
N THR A 78 -15.82 4.40 9.15
CA THR A 78 -15.68 5.67 9.86
C THR A 78 -14.48 6.47 9.34
N SER A 79 -14.62 7.79 9.29
CA SER A 79 -13.49 8.69 9.06
C SER A 79 -13.52 9.82 10.07
N ARG A 80 -12.34 10.18 10.60
CA ARG A 80 -12.20 11.38 11.43
C ARG A 80 -12.30 12.68 10.62
N ASN A 81 -12.03 12.62 9.32
CA ASN A 81 -12.00 13.79 8.46
C ASN A 81 -13.05 13.62 7.35
N GLU A 82 -14.11 14.43 7.39
CA GLU A 82 -15.19 14.34 6.41
C GLU A 82 -14.85 14.99 5.06
N ASP A 83 -13.85 15.88 5.05
CA ASP A 83 -13.38 16.63 3.88
C ASP A 83 -12.33 15.85 3.06
N TYR A 84 -12.58 14.56 2.81
CA TYR A 84 -11.75 13.79 1.89
C TYR A 84 -12.13 14.04 0.42
N PRO A 85 -11.17 13.94 -0.52
CA PRO A 85 -11.46 14.10 -1.95
C PRO A 85 -12.50 13.09 -2.45
N ARG A 86 -13.44 13.57 -3.27
CA ARG A 86 -14.55 12.75 -3.82
C ARG A 86 -14.23 12.10 -5.15
N THR A 87 -12.95 12.12 -5.54
CA THR A 87 -12.43 11.47 -6.75
C THR A 87 -11.08 10.86 -6.45
N CYS A 88 -10.80 9.67 -6.93
CA CYS A 88 -9.50 9.01 -6.83
C CYS A 88 -8.98 8.55 -8.19
N ARG A 89 -7.66 8.47 -8.34
CA ARG A 89 -7.00 8.01 -9.57
C ARG A 89 -6.83 6.50 -9.59
N MET A 90 -6.34 5.92 -8.49
CA MET A 90 -5.96 4.51 -8.44
C MET A 90 -6.16 3.95 -7.04
N CYS A 91 -6.41 2.64 -6.99
CA CYS A 91 -6.45 1.88 -5.75
C CYS A 91 -5.56 0.65 -5.83
N PHE A 92 -4.95 0.33 -4.71
CA PHE A 92 -4.02 -0.79 -4.57
C PHE A 92 -4.34 -1.57 -3.30
N TYR A 93 -4.13 -2.87 -3.36
CA TYR A 93 -4.07 -3.69 -2.16
C TYR A 93 -2.88 -3.26 -1.30
N GLY A 94 -3.10 -3.17 0.00
CA GLY A 94 -2.04 -2.95 0.97
C GLY A 94 -2.34 -3.67 2.28
N THR A 95 -1.33 -3.75 3.14
CA THR A 95 -1.50 -4.23 4.51
C THR A 95 -1.01 -3.16 5.49
N GLY A 96 -1.82 -2.89 6.50
CA GLY A 96 -1.48 -2.01 7.60
C GLY A 96 -1.02 -2.82 8.80
N LEU A 97 -0.14 -2.25 9.63
CA LEU A 97 0.28 -2.87 10.88
C LEU A 97 -0.63 -2.37 12.01
N ILE A 98 -1.26 -3.29 12.73
CA ILE A 98 -2.00 -3.00 13.96
C ILE A 98 -1.33 -3.73 15.13
N ALA A 99 -1.55 -3.23 16.34
CA ALA A 99 -1.10 -3.86 17.57
C ALA A 99 -2.01 -3.39 18.71
N ASP A 100 -2.07 -4.18 19.78
CA ASP A 100 -2.73 -3.81 21.01
C ASP A 100 -1.96 -2.73 21.79
N HIS A 101 -2.56 -2.25 22.89
CA HIS A 101 -1.95 -1.24 23.75
C HIS A 101 -0.55 -1.66 24.21
N GLY A 102 0.43 -0.77 24.04
CA GLY A 102 1.83 -1.05 24.36
C GLY A 102 2.55 -1.86 23.29
N PHE A 103 2.01 -1.90 22.05
CA PHE A 103 2.57 -2.60 20.91
C PHE A 103 2.66 -4.13 21.10
N THR A 104 1.70 -4.70 21.82
CA THR A 104 1.60 -6.14 22.01
C THR A 104 0.86 -6.79 20.82
N SER A 105 1.23 -8.03 20.48
CA SER A 105 0.60 -8.82 19.42
C SER A 105 0.47 -8.09 18.07
N PRO A 106 1.57 -7.54 17.50
CA PRO A 106 1.50 -6.82 16.24
C PRO A 106 1.16 -7.76 15.07
N GLU A 107 0.23 -7.35 14.22
CA GLU A 107 -0.20 -8.11 13.04
C GLU A 107 -0.49 -7.22 11.84
N ARG A 108 -0.33 -7.80 10.64
CA ARG A 108 -0.65 -7.12 9.38
C ARG A 108 -2.06 -7.45 8.95
N THR A 109 -2.89 -6.42 8.80
CA THR A 109 -4.28 -6.55 8.37
C THR A 109 -4.47 -6.00 6.96
N PRO A 110 -5.33 -6.63 6.14
CA PRO A 110 -5.57 -6.19 4.77
C PRO A 110 -6.33 -4.85 4.72
N GLY A 111 -6.08 -4.11 3.65
CA GLY A 111 -6.73 -2.84 3.40
C GLY A 111 -6.55 -2.34 1.96
N VAL A 112 -7.06 -1.14 1.72
CA VAL A 112 -7.02 -0.51 0.40
C VAL A 112 -6.31 0.81 0.49
N PHE A 113 -5.20 0.93 -0.23
CA PHE A 113 -4.54 2.20 -0.51
C PHE A 113 -5.26 2.91 -1.65
N ILE A 114 -5.53 4.20 -1.47
CA ILE A 114 -6.31 5.03 -2.41
C ILE A 114 -5.50 6.27 -2.74
N LEU A 115 -5.14 6.46 -4.00
CA LEU A 115 -4.46 7.67 -4.47
C LEU A 115 -5.49 8.68 -4.95
N PHE A 116 -5.58 9.83 -4.31
CA PHE A 116 -6.48 10.90 -4.72
C PHE A 116 -5.84 11.82 -5.76
N ASP A 117 -4.66 12.34 -5.43
CA ASP A 117 -3.86 13.24 -6.26
C ASP A 117 -2.37 13.13 -5.90
N GLU A 118 -1.54 14.08 -6.33
CA GLU A 118 -0.08 14.05 -6.12
C GLU A 118 0.32 14.18 -4.64
N ASP A 119 -0.54 14.78 -3.82
CA ASP A 119 -0.24 15.14 -2.45
C ASP A 119 -1.12 14.43 -1.42
N ARG A 120 -2.20 13.77 -1.84
CA ARG A 120 -3.16 13.13 -0.94
C ARG A 120 -3.42 11.69 -1.32
N PHE A 121 -3.41 10.85 -0.29
CA PHE A 121 -3.81 9.46 -0.39
C PHE A 121 -4.56 9.04 0.87
N GLY A 122 -5.23 7.90 0.82
CA GLY A 122 -5.92 7.33 1.96
C GLY A 122 -5.69 5.84 2.09
N PHE A 123 -6.02 5.31 3.27
CA PHE A 123 -5.99 3.88 3.56
C PHE A 123 -7.28 3.47 4.29
N ILE A 124 -8.01 2.51 3.71
CA ILE A 124 -9.14 1.87 4.38
C ILE A 124 -8.61 0.63 5.11
N TRP A 125 -8.72 0.65 6.44
CA TRP A 125 -8.44 -0.48 7.32
C TRP A 125 -9.66 -1.38 7.35
N LEU A 126 -9.57 -2.55 6.72
CA LEU A 126 -10.74 -3.40 6.47
C LEU A 126 -11.34 -3.91 7.79
N GLU A 127 -10.51 -4.47 8.66
CA GLU A 127 -10.94 -5.06 9.93
C GLU A 127 -11.46 -4.01 10.92
N LEU A 128 -10.88 -2.81 10.91
CA LEU A 128 -11.24 -1.72 11.81
C LEU A 128 -12.44 -0.89 11.32
N LYS A 129 -12.90 -1.11 10.07
CA LYS A 129 -13.88 -0.26 9.39
C LYS A 129 -13.54 1.24 9.55
N SER A 130 -12.28 1.56 9.31
CA SER A 130 -11.72 2.89 9.56
C SER A 130 -10.99 3.41 8.33
N PHE A 131 -11.08 4.71 8.08
CA PHE A 131 -10.40 5.38 6.99
C PHE A 131 -9.40 6.41 7.52
N SER A 132 -8.15 6.25 7.11
CA SER A 132 -7.06 7.20 7.37
C SER A 132 -6.78 8.03 6.12
N LEU A 133 -6.77 9.35 6.25
CA LEU A 133 -6.42 10.29 5.19
C LEU A 133 -5.05 10.89 5.46
N TYR A 134 -4.23 10.95 4.42
CA TYR A 134 -2.87 11.48 4.45
C TYR A 134 -2.72 12.61 3.43
N SER A 135 -1.96 13.64 3.82
CA SER A 135 -1.62 14.77 2.96
C SER A 135 -0.13 15.06 3.08
N ARG A 136 0.49 15.45 1.96
CA ARG A 136 1.91 15.82 1.89
C ARG A 136 2.19 16.98 2.83
N VAL A 137 3.27 16.84 3.60
CA VAL A 137 3.86 17.94 4.37
C VAL A 137 4.51 18.92 3.40
N GLN A 138 4.07 20.17 3.42
CA GLN A 138 4.52 21.23 2.50
C GLN A 138 5.77 21.98 3.00
N ALA A 139 6.27 21.63 4.18
CA ALA A 139 7.49 22.22 4.73
C ALA A 139 8.73 21.69 4.00
N ASN A 140 9.69 22.59 3.75
CA ASN A 140 11.00 22.25 3.20
C ASN A 140 11.99 22.01 4.33
N PHE A 141 12.54 20.81 4.41
CA PHE A 141 13.54 20.43 5.40
C PHE A 141 14.95 20.60 4.82
N ARG A 142 15.87 21.14 5.61
CA ARG A 142 17.29 21.31 5.21
C ARG A 142 18.10 20.12 5.70
N ASN A 143 19.06 19.67 4.90
CA ASN A 143 19.97 18.56 5.23
C ASN A 143 19.23 17.24 5.54
N ALA A 144 18.13 16.97 4.84
CA ALA A 144 17.25 15.82 5.10
C ALA A 144 17.44 14.67 4.10
N ASP A 145 18.26 14.87 3.07
CA ASP A 145 18.49 13.85 2.04
C ASP A 145 19.36 12.71 2.57
N ALA A 146 18.98 11.47 2.24
CA ALA A 146 19.80 10.32 2.56
C ALA A 146 21.06 10.30 1.69
N PRO A 147 22.25 9.94 2.23
CA PRO A 147 23.47 9.86 1.44
C PRO A 147 23.42 8.83 0.31
N SER A 148 22.64 7.75 0.50
CA SER A 148 22.40 6.70 -0.49
C SER A 148 21.09 5.96 -0.15
N ALA A 149 20.57 5.17 -1.10
CA ALA A 149 19.41 4.30 -0.86
C ALA A 149 19.68 3.28 0.26
N GLN A 150 20.89 2.72 0.30
CA GLN A 150 21.31 1.80 1.36
C GLN A 150 21.31 2.47 2.74
N ALA A 151 21.84 3.71 2.83
CA ALA A 151 21.83 4.47 4.08
C ALA A 151 20.40 4.79 4.55
N PHE A 152 19.46 5.02 3.61
CA PHE A 152 18.05 5.19 3.93
C PHE A 152 17.44 3.89 4.50
N GLU A 153 17.69 2.75 3.87
CA GLU A 153 17.23 1.43 4.36
C GLU A 153 17.81 1.08 5.73
N GLU A 154 19.10 1.35 5.96
CA GLU A 154 19.74 1.18 7.26
C GLU A 154 19.09 2.07 8.33
N MET A 155 18.83 3.34 7.99
CA MET A 155 18.11 4.25 8.88
C MET A 155 16.72 3.71 9.24
N LEU A 156 15.95 3.20 8.26
CA LEU A 156 14.64 2.59 8.50
C LEU A 156 14.72 1.39 9.46
N LYS A 157 15.69 0.48 9.26
CA LYS A 157 15.91 -0.67 10.16
C LYS A 157 16.24 -0.20 11.57
N ASN A 158 17.15 0.77 11.70
CA ASN A 158 17.59 1.28 12.99
C ASN A 158 16.45 1.92 13.78
N ILE A 159 15.63 2.77 13.16
CA ILE A 159 14.49 3.40 13.84
C ILE A 159 13.42 2.38 14.21
N GLN A 160 13.22 1.34 13.39
CA GLN A 160 12.27 0.27 13.69
C GLN A 160 12.74 -0.56 14.89
N SER A 161 14.01 -0.95 14.92
CA SER A 161 14.62 -1.71 16.02
C SER A 161 14.64 -0.94 17.34
N LEU A 162 14.69 0.39 17.31
CA LEU A 162 14.66 1.22 18.50
C LEU A 162 13.32 1.11 19.27
N THR A 163 12.24 0.78 18.57
CA THR A 163 10.88 0.68 19.13
C THR A 163 10.30 -0.74 19.06
N SER A 164 11.13 -1.74 18.75
CA SER A 164 10.73 -3.16 18.69
C SER A 164 10.71 -3.82 20.07
#